data_AF-A0A1C3KH12-F1
#
_entry.id   AF-A0A1C3KH12-F1
#
_cell.length_a   1.000
_cell.length_b   1.000
_cell.length_c   1.000
_cell.angle_alpha   90.00
_cell.angle_beta   90.00
_cell.angle_gamma   90.00
#
_symmetry.space_group_name_H-M   'P 1'
#
loop_
_entity.id
_entity.type
_entity.pdbx_description
1 polymer ?
#
loop_
_entity_poly.entity_id
_entity_poly.type
_entity_poly.pdbx_seq_one_letter_code
_entity_poly.pdbx_strand_id
1 'polypeptide(L)'
;MATIRPVASVYSTNGKKVVGEVEIPVVFQTPIRNDLIHDVYTNMSKNRRHPYAVKLGAGYETSAESWGTGRAVARIPRVPGGGTHRAGQGAFGNMCRGGGMFNPTKIWRRWGRKVNLKKKRYAVCSSIAASGVTALVLARGHRISNIKEVPLVVSNDIESISKTKEALKFLISLGLKDEINRLINSKKIRAGKGKMRNRKYKIRNGPLIIYDKNEGVKKAFRNIPGVDLCNVSKLNLLKLAPGGTIGRLCIWSENAFKKLDVIYGKTFNRKITKKNYVLPKGIMHNTDIYRIMKSEQVQVYLKAKKSPCKKRYQYKNSLTNFAVRCRLNPAYKLLRSLAVMKMKKSIAEKGKNKKEKKVKKKIEKKELQKINHAYYNAIAKSVKRKKKKEEKKAKTKKDENKAIVATAADE
;
A
#
# COMPACT_ATOMS: atom_id res chain seq x y z
N MET A 1 1.62 21.91 -17.97
CA MET A 1 1.80 21.64 -19.39
C MET A 1 3.09 20.87 -19.47
N ALA A 2 3.05 19.64 -19.96
CA ALA A 2 4.28 19.04 -20.46
C ALA A 2 4.77 20.02 -21.54
N THR A 3 5.90 20.68 -21.30
CA THR A 3 6.53 21.58 -22.26
C THR A 3 7.08 20.71 -23.38
N ILE A 4 6.19 20.36 -24.30
CA ILE A 4 6.50 19.57 -25.49
C ILE A 4 7.00 20.57 -26.54
N ARG A 5 8.09 20.21 -27.23
CA ARG A 5 8.53 20.91 -28.45
C ARG A 5 7.31 21.05 -29.37
N PRO A 6 6.97 22.24 -29.87
CA PRO A 6 5.70 22.44 -30.58
C PRO A 6 5.62 21.71 -31.93
N VAL A 7 6.75 21.24 -32.46
CA VAL A 7 6.88 20.55 -33.75
C VAL A 7 7.48 19.16 -33.58
N ALA A 8 7.03 18.21 -34.38
CA ALA A 8 7.57 16.86 -34.51
C ALA A 8 8.10 16.62 -35.92
N SER A 9 9.20 15.88 -36.03
CA SER A 9 9.81 15.54 -37.32
C SER A 9 9.04 14.41 -38.01
N VAL A 10 8.80 14.53 -39.31
CA VAL A 10 8.21 13.48 -40.15
C VAL A 10 9.31 12.67 -40.82
N TYR A 11 9.38 11.37 -40.53
CA TYR A 11 10.37 10.47 -41.11
C TYR A 11 9.87 9.79 -42.38
N SER A 12 10.76 9.54 -43.34
CA SER A 12 10.44 8.69 -44.48
C SER A 12 10.42 7.21 -44.09
N THR A 13 9.91 6.36 -44.97
CA THR A 13 9.92 4.89 -44.82
C THR A 13 11.33 4.27 -44.71
N ASN A 14 12.37 5.01 -45.10
CA ASN A 14 13.75 4.57 -44.93
C ASN A 14 14.37 4.96 -43.57
N GLY A 15 13.65 5.67 -42.68
CA GLY A 15 14.05 6.02 -41.30
C GLY A 15 15.23 6.99 -41.15
N LYS A 16 16.03 7.16 -42.20
CA LYS A 16 17.21 8.02 -42.21
C LYS A 16 16.91 9.47 -42.54
N LYS A 17 15.94 9.74 -43.43
CA LYS A 17 15.62 11.08 -43.95
C LYS A 17 14.40 11.68 -43.24
N VAL A 18 14.54 12.90 -42.73
CA VAL A 18 13.41 13.74 -42.30
C VAL A 18 12.85 14.42 -43.55
N VAL A 19 11.54 14.32 -43.75
CA VAL A 19 10.84 14.79 -44.97
C VAL A 19 10.15 16.13 -44.73
N GLY A 20 9.83 16.44 -43.48
CA GLY A 20 9.21 17.70 -43.07
C GLY A 20 8.97 17.72 -41.56
N GLU A 21 8.31 18.77 -41.09
CA GLU A 21 7.90 18.93 -39.69
C GLU A 21 6.39 19.16 -39.62
N VAL A 22 5.75 18.68 -38.55
CA VAL A 22 4.32 18.88 -38.31
C VAL A 22 4.12 19.35 -36.87
N GLU A 23 3.23 20.32 -36.67
CA GLU A 23 2.86 20.79 -35.34
C GLU A 23 2.24 19.66 -34.50
N ILE A 24 2.64 19.56 -33.24
CA ILE A 24 2.12 18.54 -32.33
C ILE A 24 0.68 18.90 -31.91
N PRO A 25 -0.30 18.00 -32.13
CA PRO A 25 -1.69 18.25 -31.75
C PRO A 25 -1.85 18.55 -30.25
N VAL A 26 -2.74 19.48 -29.92
CA VAL A 26 -2.98 19.97 -28.54
C VAL A 26 -3.35 18.84 -27.57
N VAL A 27 -3.83 17.69 -28.08
CA VAL A 27 -4.12 16.48 -27.31
C VAL A 27 -2.91 16.01 -26.49
N PHE A 28 -1.69 16.16 -26.99
CA PHE A 28 -0.48 15.76 -26.28
C PHE A 28 -0.19 16.62 -25.04
N GLN A 29 -0.79 17.81 -24.94
CA GLN A 29 -0.68 18.68 -23.77
C GLN A 29 -1.68 18.33 -22.67
N THR A 30 -2.59 17.38 -22.91
CA THR A 30 -3.57 16.98 -21.89
C THR A 30 -2.91 16.37 -20.65
N PRO A 31 -3.47 16.61 -19.45
CA PRO A 31 -2.92 16.06 -18.22
C PRO A 31 -2.95 14.52 -18.24
N ILE A 32 -1.80 13.92 -17.95
CA ILE A 32 -1.65 12.47 -17.89
C ILE A 32 -2.17 11.98 -16.54
N ARG A 33 -3.31 11.27 -16.55
CA ARG A 33 -3.96 10.69 -15.36
C ARG A 33 -3.95 9.17 -15.39
N ASN A 34 -2.95 8.56 -14.76
CA ASN A 34 -2.80 7.10 -14.69
C ASN A 34 -3.95 6.43 -13.93
N ASP A 35 -4.39 7.03 -12.83
CA ASP A 35 -5.53 6.60 -12.02
C ASP A 35 -6.81 6.46 -12.87
N LEU A 36 -7.11 7.49 -13.67
CA LEU A 36 -8.28 7.52 -14.54
C LEU A 36 -8.17 6.48 -15.66
N ILE A 37 -6.99 6.35 -16.27
CA ILE A 37 -6.76 5.36 -17.33
C ILE A 37 -6.97 3.95 -16.77
N HIS A 38 -6.46 3.66 -15.58
CA HIS A 38 -6.61 2.36 -14.93
C HIS A 38 -8.09 2.06 -14.62
N ASP A 39 -8.82 2.98 -13.98
CA ASP A 39 -10.25 2.80 -13.66
C ASP A 39 -11.08 2.58 -14.93
N VAL A 40 -10.88 3.42 -15.96
CA VAL A 40 -11.61 3.29 -17.22
C VAL A 40 -11.24 2.00 -17.94
N TYR A 41 -9.96 1.62 -17.98
CA TYR A 41 -9.49 0.38 -18.61
C TYR A 41 -10.09 -0.86 -17.95
N THR A 42 -10.09 -0.94 -16.62
CA THR A 42 -10.64 -2.10 -15.90
C THR A 42 -12.13 -2.25 -16.18
N ASN A 43 -12.90 -1.16 -16.19
CA ASN A 43 -14.32 -1.20 -16.46
C ASN A 43 -14.65 -1.46 -17.94
N MET A 44 -13.86 -0.91 -18.86
CA MET A 44 -14.01 -1.16 -20.30
C MET A 44 -13.64 -2.60 -20.69
N SER A 45 -12.59 -3.16 -20.10
CA SER A 45 -12.16 -4.54 -20.36
C SER A 45 -13.16 -5.59 -19.85
N LYS A 46 -13.89 -5.31 -18.76
CA LYS A 46 -14.99 -6.17 -18.27
C LYS A 46 -16.08 -6.40 -19.32
N ASN A 47 -16.32 -5.44 -20.22
CA ASN A 47 -17.33 -5.57 -21.28
C ASN A 47 -17.00 -6.65 -22.34
N ARG A 48 -15.75 -7.13 -22.40
CA ARG A 48 -15.33 -8.20 -23.33
C ARG A 48 -15.52 -9.62 -22.75
N ARG A 49 -16.01 -9.76 -21.53
CA ARG A 49 -16.17 -11.06 -20.88
C ARG A 49 -17.34 -11.83 -21.51
N HIS A 50 -17.14 -13.12 -21.74
CA HIS A 50 -18.21 -14.03 -22.12
C HIS A 50 -18.87 -14.57 -20.84
N PRO A 51 -20.21 -14.63 -20.75
CA PRO A 51 -20.90 -15.17 -19.59
C PRO A 51 -20.57 -16.65 -19.42
N TYR A 52 -20.57 -17.10 -18.16
CA TYR A 52 -20.46 -18.51 -17.81
C TYR A 52 -21.38 -18.78 -16.62
N ALA A 53 -22.01 -19.95 -16.62
CA ALA A 53 -22.94 -20.38 -15.60
C ALA A 53 -22.86 -21.89 -15.41
N VAL A 54 -23.36 -22.37 -14.26
CA VAL A 54 -23.60 -23.81 -14.03
C VAL A 54 -25.02 -24.13 -14.53
N LYS A 55 -25.28 -25.36 -15.00
CA LYS A 55 -26.64 -25.84 -15.33
C LYS A 55 -27.56 -25.64 -14.11
N LEU A 56 -28.80 -25.23 -14.35
CA LEU A 56 -29.72 -24.79 -13.29
C LEU A 56 -29.94 -25.85 -12.19
N GLY A 57 -30.23 -27.09 -12.58
CA GLY A 57 -30.47 -28.22 -11.67
C GLY A 57 -29.23 -29.01 -11.25
N ALA A 58 -28.01 -28.52 -11.52
CA ALA A 58 -26.79 -29.29 -11.26
C ALA A 58 -26.66 -29.67 -9.78
N GLY A 59 -26.67 -30.98 -9.49
CA GLY A 59 -26.58 -31.53 -8.14
C GLY A 59 -27.89 -31.53 -7.34
N TYR A 60 -29.01 -31.19 -7.98
CA TYR A 60 -30.37 -31.19 -7.39
C TYR A 60 -31.37 -32.05 -8.20
N GLU A 61 -30.92 -32.81 -9.19
CA GLU A 61 -31.78 -33.68 -10.03
C GLU A 61 -32.18 -34.99 -9.31
N THR A 62 -31.68 -35.26 -8.10
CA THR A 62 -31.99 -36.45 -7.31
C THR A 62 -33.26 -36.27 -6.47
N SER A 63 -34.10 -37.30 -6.35
CA SER A 63 -35.28 -37.38 -5.46
C SER A 63 -34.94 -37.55 -3.97
N ALA A 64 -33.83 -36.97 -3.52
CA ALA A 64 -33.29 -37.21 -2.19
C ALA A 64 -34.06 -36.49 -1.09
N GLU A 65 -34.23 -37.16 0.04
CA GLU A 65 -34.86 -36.61 1.23
C GLU A 65 -34.05 -36.93 2.48
N SER A 66 -34.20 -36.14 3.53
CA SER A 66 -33.52 -36.42 4.79
C SER A 66 -34.20 -37.58 5.49
N TRP A 67 -33.43 -38.57 5.93
CA TRP A 67 -33.96 -39.65 6.77
C TRP A 67 -34.32 -39.20 8.20
N GLY A 68 -34.03 -37.94 8.55
CA GLY A 68 -34.32 -37.39 9.87
C GLY A 68 -33.38 -37.90 10.97
N THR A 69 -33.84 -37.79 12.21
CA THR A 69 -33.14 -38.28 13.40
C THR A 69 -33.40 -39.77 13.66
N GLY A 70 -32.66 -40.38 14.60
CA GLY A 70 -32.95 -41.74 15.07
C GLY A 70 -32.39 -42.86 14.20
N ARG A 71 -31.55 -42.55 13.20
CA ARG A 71 -30.92 -43.54 12.29
C ARG A 71 -29.39 -43.60 12.37
N ALA A 72 -28.80 -43.07 13.45
CA ALA A 72 -27.34 -42.98 13.66
C ALA A 72 -26.55 -42.35 12.49
N VAL A 73 -27.18 -41.45 11.73
CA VAL A 73 -26.57 -40.72 10.60
C VAL A 73 -26.93 -39.24 10.62
N ALA A 74 -26.10 -38.40 9.99
CA ALA A 74 -26.39 -36.98 9.84
C ALA A 74 -27.67 -36.72 9.02
N ARG A 75 -28.40 -35.64 9.35
CA ARG A 75 -29.70 -35.25 8.76
C ARG A 75 -29.62 -34.66 7.35
N ILE A 76 -28.55 -34.93 6.61
CA ILE A 76 -28.41 -34.46 5.23
C ILE A 76 -29.32 -35.30 4.31
N PRO A 77 -29.93 -34.71 3.25
CA PRO A 77 -30.71 -35.47 2.29
C PRO A 77 -29.92 -36.62 1.67
N ARG A 78 -30.54 -37.80 1.59
CA ARG A 78 -29.95 -39.02 1.05
C ARG A 78 -30.75 -39.55 -0.12
N VAL A 79 -30.06 -40.14 -1.09
CA VAL A 79 -30.71 -40.75 -2.26
C VAL A 79 -31.52 -41.97 -1.82
N PRO A 80 -32.82 -42.08 -2.18
CA PRO A 80 -33.66 -43.21 -1.79
C PRO A 80 -33.34 -44.48 -2.62
N GLY A 81 -34.00 -45.59 -2.28
CA GLY A 81 -33.87 -46.89 -2.98
C GLY A 81 -32.76 -47.79 -2.43
N GLY A 82 -32.38 -48.79 -3.21
CA GLY A 82 -31.38 -49.81 -2.87
C GLY A 82 -30.67 -50.37 -4.12
N GLY A 83 -29.79 -51.36 -3.94
CA GLY A 83 -29.09 -52.07 -5.02
C GLY A 83 -27.91 -51.34 -5.67
N THR A 84 -27.90 -50.00 -5.69
CA THR A 84 -26.76 -49.22 -6.20
C THR A 84 -25.91 -48.64 -5.07
N HIS A 85 -24.62 -48.44 -5.31
CA HIS A 85 -23.72 -47.74 -4.39
C HIS A 85 -24.15 -46.29 -4.10
N ARG A 86 -25.01 -45.70 -4.94
CA ARG A 86 -25.50 -44.33 -4.77
C ARG A 86 -26.64 -44.24 -3.77
N ALA A 87 -27.43 -45.30 -3.59
CA ALA A 87 -28.50 -45.36 -2.61
C ALA A 87 -27.95 -45.16 -1.19
N GLY A 88 -28.64 -44.36 -0.38
CA GLY A 88 -28.22 -44.03 0.99
C GLY A 88 -27.06 -43.03 1.11
N GLN A 89 -26.42 -42.60 0.02
CA GLN A 89 -25.39 -41.55 0.06
C GLN A 89 -26.00 -40.15 0.23
N GLY A 90 -25.21 -39.22 0.78
CA GLY A 90 -25.55 -37.79 0.79
C GLY A 90 -25.74 -37.25 -0.64
N ALA A 91 -26.84 -36.53 -0.84
CA ALA A 91 -27.33 -36.10 -2.14
C ALA A 91 -27.00 -34.63 -2.44
N PHE A 92 -27.99 -33.73 -2.37
CA PHE A 92 -27.77 -32.30 -2.54
C PHE A 92 -27.22 -31.66 -1.26
N GLY A 93 -26.45 -30.58 -1.43
CA GLY A 93 -25.67 -29.91 -0.39
C GLY A 93 -24.26 -29.59 -0.87
N ASN A 94 -23.74 -28.41 -0.54
CA ASN A 94 -22.45 -27.92 -1.03
C ASN A 94 -21.23 -28.69 -0.51
N MET A 95 -21.42 -29.49 0.55
CA MET A 95 -20.41 -30.40 1.11
C MET A 95 -20.47 -31.82 0.52
N CYS A 96 -21.57 -32.19 -0.15
CA CYS A 96 -21.77 -33.55 -0.68
C CYS A 96 -21.08 -33.75 -2.03
N ARG A 97 -20.50 -34.95 -2.23
CA ARG A 97 -20.01 -35.37 -3.55
C ARG A 97 -21.19 -35.46 -4.53
N GLY A 98 -21.10 -34.73 -5.64
CA GLY A 98 -22.18 -34.62 -6.62
C GLY A 98 -23.31 -33.67 -6.23
N GLY A 99 -23.23 -33.03 -5.05
CA GLY A 99 -24.15 -31.97 -4.64
C GLY A 99 -23.85 -30.63 -5.32
N GLY A 100 -24.83 -29.73 -5.33
CA GLY A 100 -24.69 -28.40 -5.92
C GLY A 100 -23.87 -27.42 -5.06
N MET A 101 -23.08 -26.54 -5.68
CA MET A 101 -22.29 -25.52 -4.97
C MET A 101 -23.15 -24.46 -4.26
N PHE A 102 -22.59 -23.83 -3.21
CA PHE A 102 -23.29 -22.89 -2.31
C PHE A 102 -23.82 -21.59 -2.97
N ASN A 103 -23.30 -21.17 -4.11
CA ASN A 103 -23.90 -20.08 -4.90
C ASN A 103 -23.57 -20.30 -6.38
N PRO A 104 -24.40 -21.08 -7.11
CA PRO A 104 -24.08 -21.46 -8.48
C PRO A 104 -24.03 -20.21 -9.37
N THR A 105 -22.99 -20.12 -10.20
CA THR A 105 -22.83 -18.94 -11.06
C THR A 105 -24.00 -18.83 -12.02
N LYS A 106 -24.67 -17.67 -12.02
CA LYS A 106 -25.84 -17.39 -12.84
C LYS A 106 -25.50 -16.50 -14.03
N ILE A 107 -26.31 -16.62 -15.08
CA ILE A 107 -26.15 -15.85 -16.32
C ILE A 107 -26.34 -14.34 -16.11
N TRP A 108 -27.18 -13.92 -15.16
CA TRP A 108 -27.52 -12.52 -14.89
C TRP A 108 -26.50 -11.78 -14.01
N ARG A 109 -25.32 -12.36 -13.76
CA ARG A 109 -24.21 -11.62 -13.12
C ARG A 109 -23.98 -10.31 -13.89
N ARG A 110 -23.73 -9.20 -13.20
CA ARG A 110 -23.39 -7.93 -13.86
C ARG A 110 -22.02 -8.02 -14.55
N TRP A 111 -21.97 -8.49 -15.79
CA TRP A 111 -20.76 -8.70 -16.58
C TRP A 111 -20.12 -7.39 -17.02
N GLY A 112 -20.93 -6.53 -17.65
CA GLY A 112 -20.50 -5.26 -18.21
C GLY A 112 -20.53 -4.10 -17.22
N ARG A 113 -19.92 -2.99 -17.62
CA ARG A 113 -19.92 -1.69 -16.94
C ARG A 113 -20.13 -0.59 -17.97
N LYS A 114 -21.19 0.21 -17.78
CA LYS A 114 -21.41 1.47 -18.50
C LYS A 114 -20.42 2.49 -17.93
N VAL A 115 -19.46 2.91 -18.76
CA VAL A 115 -18.49 3.94 -18.39
C VAL A 115 -18.86 5.25 -19.07
N ASN A 116 -18.86 6.34 -18.31
CA ASN A 116 -19.24 7.67 -18.78
C ASN A 116 -18.43 8.08 -20.01
N LEU A 117 -19.11 8.64 -21.01
CA LEU A 117 -18.50 9.00 -22.28
C LEU A 117 -17.36 10.02 -22.11
N LYS A 118 -17.57 11.04 -21.28
CA LYS A 118 -16.54 12.05 -20.95
C LYS A 118 -15.31 11.42 -20.30
N LYS A 119 -15.48 10.50 -19.33
CA LYS A 119 -14.37 9.74 -18.71
C LYS A 119 -13.60 8.90 -19.73
N LYS A 120 -14.30 8.19 -20.63
CA LYS A 120 -13.65 7.43 -21.71
C LYS A 120 -12.82 8.33 -22.64
N ARG A 121 -13.38 9.47 -23.05
CA ARG A 121 -12.69 10.43 -23.92
C ARG A 121 -11.45 11.02 -23.24
N TYR A 122 -11.56 11.39 -21.96
CA TYR A 122 -10.43 11.88 -21.16
C TYR A 122 -9.33 10.82 -21.09
N ALA A 123 -9.66 9.57 -20.72
CA ALA A 123 -8.68 8.49 -20.63
C ALA A 123 -7.95 8.24 -21.96
N VAL A 124 -8.65 8.34 -23.10
CA VAL A 124 -8.02 8.28 -24.42
C VAL A 124 -7.04 9.44 -24.62
N CYS A 125 -7.44 10.68 -24.31
CA CYS A 125 -6.55 11.86 -24.43
C CYS A 125 -5.29 11.69 -23.57
N SER A 126 -5.46 11.36 -22.28
CA SER A 126 -4.32 11.14 -21.38
C SER A 126 -3.41 9.99 -21.83
N SER A 127 -3.96 8.94 -22.43
CA SER A 127 -3.16 7.83 -22.97
C SER A 127 -2.35 8.22 -24.21
N ILE A 128 -2.89 9.14 -25.04
CA ILE A 128 -2.18 9.72 -26.19
C ILE A 128 -1.08 10.67 -25.69
N ALA A 129 -1.39 11.56 -24.75
CA ALA A 129 -0.37 12.42 -24.13
C ALA A 129 0.78 11.60 -23.55
N ALA A 130 0.47 10.50 -22.87
CA ALA A 130 1.48 9.60 -22.33
C ALA A 130 2.32 8.89 -23.41
N SER A 131 1.78 8.63 -24.61
CA SER A 131 2.56 8.03 -25.71
C SER A 131 3.53 9.03 -26.36
N GLY A 132 3.34 10.33 -26.16
CA GLY A 132 4.28 11.38 -26.58
C GLY A 132 5.45 11.60 -25.62
N VAL A 133 5.41 11.06 -24.40
CA VAL A 133 6.49 11.25 -23.40
C VAL A 133 7.44 10.07 -23.42
N THR A 134 8.68 10.31 -23.88
CA THR A 134 9.76 9.31 -23.99
C THR A 134 9.94 8.48 -22.72
N ALA A 135 10.04 9.14 -21.55
CA ALA A 135 10.24 8.50 -20.25
C ALA A 135 9.12 7.50 -19.90
N LEU A 136 7.86 7.82 -20.23
CA LEU A 136 6.73 6.93 -19.96
C LEU A 136 6.73 5.72 -20.90
N VAL A 137 7.12 5.90 -22.17
CA VAL A 137 7.23 4.80 -23.13
C VAL A 137 8.35 3.83 -22.76
N LEU A 138 9.49 4.37 -22.31
CA LEU A 138 10.60 3.57 -21.78
C LEU A 138 10.19 2.82 -20.50
N ALA A 139 9.56 3.52 -19.54
CA ALA A 139 9.10 2.92 -18.28
C ALA A 139 8.08 1.79 -18.49
N ARG A 140 7.26 1.88 -19.55
CA ARG A 140 6.33 0.80 -19.94
C ARG A 140 7.06 -0.48 -20.41
N GLY A 141 8.32 -0.37 -20.83
CA GLY A 141 9.19 -1.49 -21.17
C GLY A 141 9.34 -1.76 -22.67
N HIS A 142 9.11 -0.75 -23.52
CA HIS A 142 9.50 -0.80 -24.94
C HIS A 142 11.00 -0.53 -25.10
N ARG A 143 11.67 -1.19 -26.05
CA ARG A 143 13.08 -0.91 -26.39
C ARG A 143 13.14 0.25 -27.38
N ILE A 144 13.24 1.48 -26.85
CA ILE A 144 13.17 2.72 -27.65
C ILE A 144 14.48 3.52 -27.69
N SER A 145 15.58 3.00 -27.14
CA SER A 145 16.84 3.73 -26.99
C SER A 145 17.42 4.24 -28.32
N ASN A 146 17.17 3.53 -29.42
CA ASN A 146 17.70 3.87 -30.76
C ASN A 146 16.72 4.69 -31.61
N ILE A 147 15.55 5.07 -31.05
CA ILE A 147 14.58 5.92 -31.76
C ILE A 147 15.00 7.37 -31.56
N LYS A 148 14.92 8.15 -32.64
CA LYS A 148 15.28 9.58 -32.63
C LYS A 148 14.30 10.46 -31.86
N GLU A 149 12.99 10.25 -32.04
CA GLU A 149 11.95 11.11 -31.50
C GLU A 149 10.69 10.33 -31.07
N VAL A 150 10.03 10.84 -30.02
CA VAL A 150 8.69 10.43 -29.58
C VAL A 150 7.92 11.73 -29.31
N PRO A 151 6.73 11.96 -29.89
CA PRO A 151 5.93 11.06 -30.74
C PRO A 151 6.55 10.79 -32.12
N LEU A 152 6.48 9.53 -32.58
CA LEU A 152 7.06 9.12 -33.87
C LEU A 152 6.05 9.30 -35.02
N VAL A 153 6.35 10.21 -35.94
CA VAL A 153 5.53 10.52 -37.12
C VAL A 153 6.26 10.12 -38.40
N VAL A 154 5.54 9.50 -39.33
CA VAL A 154 6.09 8.93 -40.56
C VAL A 154 5.27 9.39 -41.76
N SER A 155 5.90 9.54 -42.92
CA SER A 155 5.27 9.90 -44.18
C SER A 155 4.08 8.98 -44.51
N ASN A 156 3.14 9.50 -45.29
CA ASN A 156 1.91 8.79 -45.65
C ASN A 156 2.14 7.50 -46.44
N ASP A 157 3.32 7.33 -47.04
CA ASP A 157 3.74 6.11 -47.75
C ASP A 157 3.63 4.84 -46.87
N ILE A 158 3.68 5.00 -45.53
CA ILE A 158 3.44 3.89 -44.60
C ILE A 158 2.04 3.25 -44.76
N GLU A 159 1.04 4.01 -45.18
CA GLU A 159 -0.35 3.53 -45.33
C GLU A 159 -0.50 2.58 -46.53
N SER A 160 0.34 2.77 -47.55
CA SER A 160 0.33 2.03 -48.81
C SER A 160 1.26 0.79 -48.81
N ILE A 161 2.03 0.55 -47.73
CA ILE A 161 2.84 -0.68 -47.57
C ILE A 161 1.92 -1.90 -47.62
N SER A 162 2.18 -2.81 -48.57
CA SER A 162 1.33 -3.98 -48.82
C SER A 162 1.92 -5.28 -48.28
N LYS A 163 3.25 -5.42 -48.25
CA LYS A 163 3.94 -6.67 -47.85
C LYS A 163 4.48 -6.60 -46.41
N THR A 164 4.37 -7.72 -45.70
CA THR A 164 4.88 -7.89 -44.33
C THR A 164 6.41 -7.73 -44.24
N LYS A 165 7.14 -8.19 -45.27
CA LYS A 165 8.61 -8.05 -45.37
C LYS A 165 9.03 -6.59 -45.40
N GLU A 166 8.32 -5.77 -46.17
CA GLU A 166 8.55 -4.32 -46.26
C GLU A 166 8.24 -3.64 -44.94
N ALA A 167 7.11 -3.98 -44.30
CA ALA A 167 6.76 -3.47 -42.98
C ALA A 167 7.82 -3.82 -41.91
N LEU A 168 8.40 -5.02 -41.95
CA LEU A 168 9.49 -5.41 -41.04
C LEU A 168 10.76 -4.60 -41.30
N LYS A 169 11.16 -4.45 -42.59
CA LYS A 169 12.32 -3.66 -42.99
C LYS A 169 12.18 -2.20 -42.54
N PHE A 170 10.98 -1.64 -42.67
CA PHE A 170 10.62 -0.32 -42.20
C PHE A 170 10.77 -0.16 -40.67
N LEU A 171 10.25 -1.09 -39.87
CA LEU A 171 10.40 -0.99 -38.41
C LEU A 171 11.88 -1.09 -37.99
N ILE A 172 12.67 -1.91 -38.68
CA ILE A 172 14.13 -2.01 -38.45
C ILE A 172 14.82 -0.68 -38.83
N SER A 173 14.43 -0.04 -39.94
CA SER A 173 15.02 1.24 -40.37
C SER A 173 14.73 2.38 -39.40
N LEU A 174 13.62 2.33 -38.68
CA LEU A 174 13.27 3.26 -37.58
C LEU A 174 14.05 3.02 -36.28
N GLY A 175 14.89 1.99 -36.19
CA GLY A 175 15.64 1.65 -34.98
C GLY A 175 14.90 0.72 -34.01
N LEU A 176 13.77 0.11 -34.42
CA LEU A 176 12.97 -0.80 -33.57
C LEU A 176 13.43 -2.26 -33.62
N LYS A 177 14.67 -2.53 -34.09
CA LYS A 177 15.22 -3.89 -34.20
C LYS A 177 15.14 -4.65 -32.86
N ASP A 178 15.53 -4.02 -31.77
CA ASP A 178 15.52 -4.63 -30.43
C ASP A 178 14.11 -4.87 -29.91
N GLU A 179 13.17 -3.99 -30.25
CA GLU A 179 11.77 -4.14 -29.89
C GLU A 179 11.14 -5.32 -30.66
N ILE A 180 11.43 -5.47 -31.95
CA ILE A 180 10.98 -6.60 -32.75
C ILE A 180 11.57 -7.92 -32.23
N ASN A 181 12.87 -7.96 -31.95
CA ASN A 181 13.53 -9.12 -31.37
C ASN A 181 12.89 -9.52 -30.03
N ARG A 182 12.57 -8.52 -29.17
CA ARG A 182 11.83 -8.74 -27.92
C ARG A 182 10.46 -9.36 -28.17
N LEU A 183 9.74 -8.95 -29.22
CA LEU A 183 8.41 -9.48 -29.54
C LEU A 183 8.47 -10.91 -30.04
N ILE A 184 9.39 -11.22 -30.96
CA ILE A 184 9.63 -12.57 -31.50
C ILE A 184 9.95 -13.53 -30.34
N ASN A 185 10.90 -13.17 -29.47
CA ASN A 185 11.33 -13.99 -28.34
C ASN A 185 10.28 -14.10 -27.22
N SER A 186 9.26 -13.22 -27.22
CA SER A 186 8.26 -13.18 -26.15
C SER A 186 7.16 -14.23 -26.25
N LYS A 187 6.99 -14.88 -27.42
CA LYS A 187 5.92 -15.86 -27.64
C LYS A 187 6.24 -17.14 -26.87
N LYS A 188 5.65 -17.28 -25.68
CA LYS A 188 5.78 -18.47 -24.83
C LYS A 188 4.44 -19.15 -24.58
N ILE A 189 4.48 -20.45 -24.33
CA ILE A 189 3.30 -21.22 -23.91
C ILE A 189 2.84 -20.70 -22.54
N ARG A 190 1.54 -20.42 -22.40
CA ARG A 190 0.94 -19.89 -21.17
C ARG A 190 0.93 -20.96 -20.07
N ALA A 191 1.29 -20.58 -18.85
CA ALA A 191 1.17 -21.45 -17.68
C ALA A 191 -0.30 -21.72 -17.29
N GLY A 192 -0.54 -22.87 -16.65
CA GLY A 192 -1.85 -23.25 -16.10
C GLY A 192 -2.91 -23.68 -17.13
N LYS A 193 -4.18 -23.75 -16.68
CA LYS A 193 -5.33 -24.29 -17.44
C LYS A 193 -5.75 -23.45 -18.66
N GLY A 194 -5.12 -22.30 -18.89
CA GLY A 194 -5.39 -21.46 -20.07
C GLY A 194 -5.07 -22.15 -21.39
N LYS A 195 -4.11 -23.08 -21.39
CA LYS A 195 -3.71 -23.86 -22.57
C LYS A 195 -4.89 -24.60 -23.20
N MET A 196 -5.76 -25.19 -22.37
CA MET A 196 -6.94 -25.96 -22.78
C MET A 196 -8.12 -25.08 -23.25
N ARG A 197 -8.01 -23.75 -23.21
CA ARG A 197 -9.13 -22.82 -23.48
C ARG A 197 -8.80 -21.84 -24.61
N ASN A 198 -8.14 -22.33 -25.67
CA ASN A 198 -7.72 -21.54 -26.85
C ASN A 198 -6.84 -20.32 -26.50
N ARG A 199 -6.13 -20.40 -25.38
CA ARG A 199 -5.20 -19.38 -24.88
C ARG A 199 -3.81 -20.01 -24.71
N LYS A 200 -3.34 -20.71 -25.73
CA LYS A 200 -2.05 -21.44 -25.72
C LYS A 200 -0.85 -20.51 -25.55
N TYR A 201 -0.76 -19.42 -26.32
CA TYR A 201 0.38 -18.50 -26.30
C TYR A 201 0.10 -17.19 -25.54
N LYS A 202 1.14 -16.63 -24.93
CA LYS A 202 1.19 -15.26 -24.41
C LYS A 202 2.30 -14.51 -25.16
N ILE A 203 1.98 -13.33 -25.69
CA ILE A 203 2.89 -12.49 -26.47
C ILE A 203 2.89 -11.11 -25.80
N ARG A 204 4.02 -10.39 -25.86
CA ARG A 204 4.10 -8.99 -25.40
C ARG A 204 3.47 -8.05 -26.42
N ASN A 205 3.00 -6.90 -25.96
CA ASN A 205 2.46 -5.87 -26.84
C ASN A 205 3.61 -4.97 -27.33
N GLY A 206 3.68 -4.83 -28.65
CA GLY A 206 4.65 -4.01 -29.37
C GLY A 206 4.09 -2.65 -29.78
N PRO A 207 4.63 -2.05 -30.86
CA PRO A 207 4.17 -0.75 -31.34
C PRO A 207 2.70 -0.78 -31.78
N LEU A 208 2.05 0.37 -31.67
CA LEU A 208 0.71 0.63 -32.18
C LEU A 208 0.84 1.52 -33.42
N ILE A 209 0.48 0.99 -34.60
CA ILE A 209 0.44 1.76 -35.84
C ILE A 209 -0.91 2.48 -35.93
N ILE A 210 -0.87 3.81 -36.02
CA ILE A 210 -2.05 4.66 -36.14
C ILE A 210 -2.05 5.29 -37.52
N TYR A 211 -3.10 5.02 -38.28
CA TYR A 211 -3.24 5.40 -39.68
C TYR A 211 -4.60 6.10 -39.90
N ASP A 212 -4.72 6.86 -40.99
CA ASP A 212 -5.97 7.47 -41.40
C ASP A 212 -6.73 6.58 -42.41
N LYS A 213 -6.11 6.24 -43.54
CA LYS A 213 -6.70 5.40 -44.58
C LYS A 213 -6.02 4.04 -44.63
N ASN A 214 -6.77 3.05 -45.10
CA ASN A 214 -6.26 1.68 -45.21
C ASN A 214 -6.04 1.32 -46.67
N GLU A 215 -4.83 1.57 -47.16
CA GLU A 215 -4.39 1.27 -48.53
C GLU A 215 -3.53 0.00 -48.62
N GLY A 216 -3.18 -0.60 -47.48
CA GLY A 216 -2.36 -1.81 -47.41
C GLY A 216 -1.92 -2.13 -45.98
N VAL A 217 -1.76 -1.09 -45.16
CA VAL A 217 -1.22 -1.14 -43.79
C VAL A 217 -1.82 -2.24 -42.91
N LYS A 218 -3.15 -2.45 -42.93
CA LYS A 218 -3.76 -3.53 -42.12
C LYS A 218 -3.26 -4.92 -42.49
N LYS A 219 -3.09 -5.20 -43.78
CA LYS A 219 -2.62 -6.52 -44.24
C LYS A 219 -1.12 -6.66 -43.97
N ALA A 220 -0.34 -5.62 -44.22
CA ALA A 220 1.11 -5.63 -44.05
C ALA A 220 1.55 -5.82 -42.58
N PHE A 221 0.90 -5.18 -41.60
CA PHE A 221 1.36 -5.21 -40.20
C PHE A 221 0.65 -6.26 -39.32
N ARG A 222 -0.52 -6.80 -39.71
CA ARG A 222 -1.32 -7.71 -38.85
C ARG A 222 -0.57 -8.97 -38.40
N ASN A 223 0.31 -9.50 -39.24
CA ASN A 223 1.00 -10.77 -38.97
C ASN A 223 2.29 -10.60 -38.14
N ILE A 224 2.73 -9.35 -37.87
CA ILE A 224 3.93 -9.11 -37.07
C ILE A 224 3.57 -9.31 -35.58
N PRO A 225 4.28 -10.17 -34.83
CA PRO A 225 3.92 -10.50 -33.45
C PRO A 225 3.82 -9.26 -32.54
N GLY A 226 2.66 -9.08 -31.91
CA GLY A 226 2.43 -8.03 -30.92
C GLY A 226 2.26 -6.61 -31.47
N VAL A 227 2.35 -6.41 -32.79
CA VAL A 227 2.00 -5.14 -33.43
C VAL A 227 0.48 -5.02 -33.52
N ASP A 228 -0.04 -3.86 -33.11
CA ASP A 228 -1.46 -3.54 -33.25
C ASP A 228 -1.65 -2.41 -34.26
N LEU A 229 -2.82 -2.39 -34.88
CA LEU A 229 -3.26 -1.28 -35.73
C LEU A 229 -4.49 -0.59 -35.16
N CYS A 230 -4.60 0.73 -35.34
CA CYS A 230 -5.80 1.48 -35.02
C CYS A 230 -6.03 2.63 -36.00
N ASN A 231 -7.27 2.83 -36.44
CA ASN A 231 -7.63 4.03 -37.18
C ASN A 231 -7.75 5.22 -36.22
N VAL A 232 -7.26 6.39 -36.63
CA VAL A 232 -7.27 7.62 -35.80
C VAL A 232 -8.68 8.07 -35.39
N SER A 233 -9.69 7.85 -36.23
CA SER A 233 -11.08 8.23 -35.92
C SER A 233 -11.71 7.34 -34.84
N LYS A 234 -11.20 6.11 -34.68
CA LYS A 234 -11.74 5.06 -33.79
C LYS A 234 -10.67 4.57 -32.82
N LEU A 235 -9.93 5.49 -32.20
CA LEU A 235 -8.92 5.16 -31.20
C LEU A 235 -9.54 4.40 -30.00
N ASN A 236 -8.92 3.27 -29.66
CA ASN A 236 -9.36 2.39 -28.61
C ASN A 236 -8.41 2.45 -27.41
N LEU A 237 -8.95 2.81 -26.24
CA LEU A 237 -8.19 2.84 -24.99
C LEU A 237 -7.54 1.49 -24.65
N LEU A 238 -8.20 0.37 -24.94
CA LEU A 238 -7.65 -0.96 -24.65
C LEU A 238 -6.39 -1.27 -25.46
N LYS A 239 -6.22 -0.63 -26.62
CA LYS A 239 -5.01 -0.72 -27.45
C LYS A 239 -3.96 0.33 -27.03
N LEU A 240 -4.37 1.56 -26.73
CA LEU A 240 -3.47 2.63 -26.31
C LEU A 240 -2.83 2.36 -24.93
N ALA A 241 -3.63 1.84 -23.98
CA ALA A 241 -3.20 1.55 -22.62
C ALA A 241 -3.49 0.09 -22.22
N PRO A 242 -2.83 -0.90 -22.84
CA PRO A 242 -3.10 -2.30 -22.53
C PRO A 242 -2.70 -2.63 -21.10
N GLY A 243 -3.56 -3.35 -20.38
CA GLY A 243 -3.39 -3.62 -18.96
C GLY A 243 -3.64 -2.42 -18.05
N GLY A 244 -4.13 -1.29 -18.57
CA GLY A 244 -4.25 -0.04 -17.81
C GLY A 244 -2.90 0.61 -17.54
N THR A 245 -1.88 0.29 -18.35
CA THR A 245 -0.54 0.89 -18.29
C THR A 245 -0.43 2.02 -19.33
N ILE A 246 0.24 3.12 -18.97
CA ILE A 246 0.38 4.30 -19.82
C ILE A 246 1.67 4.27 -20.67
N GLY A 247 1.70 5.02 -21.77
CA GLY A 247 2.92 5.20 -22.58
C GLY A 247 3.20 4.05 -23.56
N ARG A 248 2.22 3.63 -24.38
CA ARG A 248 2.52 2.65 -25.44
C ARG A 248 3.28 3.33 -26.58
N LEU A 249 4.28 2.65 -27.14
CA LEU A 249 4.96 3.11 -28.36
C LEU A 249 3.95 3.21 -29.50
N CYS A 250 3.69 4.42 -29.99
CA CYS A 250 2.77 4.69 -31.09
C CYS A 250 3.54 5.26 -32.29
N ILE A 251 3.24 4.74 -33.48
CA ILE A 251 3.79 5.19 -34.75
C ILE A 251 2.62 5.77 -35.54
N TRP A 252 2.72 7.03 -35.92
CA TRP A 252 1.64 7.77 -36.58
C TRP A 252 1.99 7.99 -38.05
N SER A 253 1.03 7.80 -38.95
CA SER A 253 1.12 8.43 -40.27
C SER A 253 0.91 9.93 -40.13
N GLU A 254 1.52 10.70 -41.03
CA GLU A 254 1.41 12.16 -41.06
C GLU A 254 -0.06 12.62 -41.15
N ASN A 255 -0.85 12.01 -42.03
CA ASN A 255 -2.28 12.30 -42.16
C ASN A 255 -3.06 11.97 -40.89
N ALA A 256 -2.74 10.85 -40.22
CA ALA A 256 -3.36 10.53 -38.94
C ALA A 256 -3.01 11.58 -37.87
N PHE A 257 -1.76 12.04 -37.85
CA PHE A 257 -1.29 13.03 -36.89
C PHE A 257 -1.99 14.39 -37.09
N LYS A 258 -2.08 14.88 -38.33
CA LYS A 258 -2.83 16.10 -38.68
C LYS A 258 -4.33 15.96 -38.35
N LYS A 259 -4.93 14.81 -38.66
CA LYS A 259 -6.35 14.55 -38.39
C LYS A 259 -6.67 14.47 -36.89
N LEU A 260 -5.71 14.06 -36.06
CA LEU A 260 -5.87 14.05 -34.60
C LEU A 260 -6.23 15.44 -34.06
N ASP A 261 -5.63 16.48 -34.64
CA ASP A 261 -5.87 17.87 -34.24
C ASP A 261 -7.30 18.34 -34.61
N VAL A 262 -7.78 17.96 -35.80
CA VAL A 262 -9.16 18.19 -36.25
C VAL A 262 -10.19 17.46 -35.37
N ILE A 263 -9.90 16.23 -34.94
CA ILE A 263 -10.80 15.43 -34.08
C ILE A 263 -11.03 16.11 -32.72
N TYR A 264 -10.00 16.73 -32.16
CA TYR A 264 -10.04 17.35 -30.84
C TYR A 264 -10.17 18.87 -30.85
N GLY A 265 -10.27 19.48 -32.04
CA GLY A 265 -10.99 20.73 -32.24
C GLY A 265 -10.14 21.99 -32.35
N LYS A 266 -8.85 21.91 -32.75
CA LYS A 266 -8.13 23.12 -33.18
C LYS A 266 -8.80 23.73 -34.41
N THR A 267 -9.16 22.89 -35.38
CA THR A 267 -9.96 23.24 -36.55
C THR A 267 -11.29 22.50 -36.50
N PHE A 268 -12.41 23.22 -36.52
CA PHE A 268 -13.74 22.62 -36.45
C PHE A 268 -14.14 21.95 -37.76
N ASN A 269 -14.58 20.70 -37.69
CA ASN A 269 -15.22 20.00 -38.80
C ASN A 269 -16.48 19.26 -38.30
N ARG A 270 -17.63 19.52 -38.92
CA ARG A 270 -18.94 19.02 -38.50
C ARG A 270 -19.02 17.49 -38.37
N LYS A 271 -18.32 16.73 -39.20
CA LYS A 271 -18.37 15.25 -39.20
C LYS A 271 -17.24 14.60 -38.37
N ILE A 272 -16.08 15.25 -38.27
CA ILE A 272 -14.87 14.65 -37.69
C ILE A 272 -14.70 15.04 -36.22
N THR A 273 -14.95 16.32 -35.88
CA THR A 273 -14.71 16.84 -34.55
C THR A 273 -15.72 16.27 -33.56
N LYS A 274 -15.26 15.94 -32.34
CA LYS A 274 -16.15 15.48 -31.28
C LYS A 274 -17.06 16.62 -30.82
N LYS A 275 -18.33 16.58 -31.25
CA LYS A 275 -19.36 17.58 -30.86
C LYS A 275 -19.33 17.87 -29.36
N ASN A 276 -19.23 19.17 -29.04
CA ASN A 276 -19.25 19.74 -27.69
C ASN A 276 -18.25 19.08 -26.72
N TYR A 277 -17.09 18.63 -27.21
CA TYR A 277 -16.02 18.09 -26.39
C TYR A 277 -14.83 19.04 -26.36
N VAL A 278 -14.46 19.44 -25.15
CA VAL A 278 -13.27 20.25 -24.90
C VAL A 278 -12.21 19.37 -24.24
N LEU A 279 -10.95 19.58 -24.59
CA LEU A 279 -9.83 18.90 -23.94
C LEU A 279 -9.81 19.23 -22.44
N PRO A 280 -9.54 18.23 -21.57
CA PRO A 280 -9.50 18.49 -20.15
C PRO A 280 -8.32 19.39 -19.78
N LYS A 281 -8.61 20.44 -19.00
CA LYS A 281 -7.58 21.32 -18.44
C LYS A 281 -6.87 20.65 -17.27
N GLY A 282 -5.57 20.87 -17.15
CA GLY A 282 -4.80 20.43 -15.98
C GLY A 282 -5.18 21.22 -14.74
N ILE A 283 -5.12 20.59 -13.56
CA ILE A 283 -5.30 21.28 -12.27
C ILE A 283 -4.16 22.29 -12.07
N MET A 284 -2.93 21.88 -12.40
CA MET A 284 -1.76 22.76 -12.41
C MET A 284 -1.43 23.18 -13.85
N HIS A 285 -1.21 24.47 -14.06
CA HIS A 285 -0.74 24.96 -15.35
C HIS A 285 0.68 24.49 -15.67
N ASN A 286 1.59 24.47 -14.68
CA ASN A 286 2.93 23.88 -14.79
C ASN A 286 3.10 22.81 -13.71
N THR A 287 3.59 21.63 -14.08
CA THR A 287 3.74 20.48 -13.17
C THR A 287 5.14 20.35 -12.59
N ASP A 288 6.11 21.17 -13.02
CA ASP A 288 7.45 21.18 -12.44
C ASP A 288 7.45 21.93 -11.11
N ILE A 289 7.19 21.18 -10.04
CA ILE A 289 7.16 21.69 -8.66
C ILE A 289 8.55 22.14 -8.21
N TYR A 290 9.63 21.46 -8.64
CA TYR A 290 10.98 21.81 -8.23
C TYR A 290 11.40 23.16 -8.81
N ARG A 291 11.02 23.46 -10.06
CA ARG A 291 11.25 24.80 -10.64
C ARG A 291 10.48 25.88 -9.90
N ILE A 292 9.20 25.64 -9.56
CA ILE A 292 8.40 26.60 -8.79
C ILE A 292 9.02 26.81 -7.40
N MET A 293 9.37 25.72 -6.71
CA MET A 293 10.00 25.77 -5.40
C MET A 293 11.32 26.53 -5.42
N LYS A 294 12.13 26.37 -6.48
CA LYS A 294 13.43 27.04 -6.66
C LYS A 294 13.30 28.48 -7.18
N SER A 295 12.11 28.97 -7.51
CA SER A 295 11.97 30.34 -8.00
C SER A 295 12.33 31.34 -6.91
N GLU A 296 12.95 32.45 -7.29
CA GLU A 296 13.41 33.48 -6.36
C GLU A 296 12.27 34.00 -5.50
N GLN A 297 11.10 34.22 -6.10
CA GLN A 297 9.91 34.67 -5.39
C GLN A 297 9.55 33.71 -4.25
N VAL A 298 9.59 32.39 -4.47
CA VAL A 298 9.30 31.42 -3.42
C VAL A 298 10.43 31.40 -2.39
N GLN A 299 11.69 31.35 -2.84
CA GLN A 299 12.85 31.25 -1.94
C GLN A 299 12.99 32.44 -0.98
N VAL A 300 12.65 33.67 -1.41
CA VAL A 300 12.68 34.87 -0.56
C VAL A 300 11.71 34.77 0.63
N TYR A 301 10.55 34.12 0.45
CA TYR A 301 9.58 33.95 1.53
C TYR A 301 9.84 32.72 2.42
N LEU A 302 10.70 31.79 2.01
CA LEU A 302 10.98 30.59 2.78
C LEU A 302 11.89 30.90 3.98
N LYS A 303 11.47 30.48 5.18
CA LYS A 303 12.31 30.53 6.38
C LYS A 303 13.50 29.57 6.24
N ALA A 304 14.61 29.91 6.91
CA ALA A 304 15.78 29.05 6.98
C ALA A 304 15.42 27.63 7.46
N LYS A 305 16.08 26.62 6.88
CA LYS A 305 15.83 25.21 7.17
C LYS A 305 16.14 24.89 8.63
N LYS A 306 15.16 24.33 9.34
CA LYS A 306 15.34 23.85 10.73
C LYS A 306 16.22 22.59 10.76
N SER A 307 17.03 22.46 11.80
CA SER A 307 17.83 21.24 12.03
C SER A 307 16.94 20.08 12.50
N PRO A 308 17.21 18.83 12.06
CA PRO A 308 16.50 17.66 12.56
C PRO A 308 16.82 17.42 14.04
N CYS A 309 16.02 16.57 14.70
CA CYS A 309 16.31 16.13 16.06
C CYS A 309 17.68 15.43 16.12
N LYS A 310 18.41 15.64 17.21
CA LYS A 310 19.69 14.96 17.42
C LYS A 310 19.45 13.45 17.56
N LYS A 311 20.26 12.64 16.88
CA LYS A 311 20.21 11.19 17.02
C LYS A 311 20.37 10.80 18.49
N ARG A 312 19.50 9.94 18.99
CA ARG A 312 19.61 9.41 20.34
C ARG A 312 20.80 8.45 20.39
N TYR A 313 21.84 8.82 21.12
CA TYR A 313 22.92 7.93 21.48
C TYR A 313 22.57 7.15 22.74
N GLN A 314 23.29 6.07 23.01
CA GLN A 314 23.19 5.37 24.28
C GLN A 314 23.40 6.38 25.42
N TYR A 315 22.44 6.43 26.34
CA TYR A 315 22.57 7.28 27.51
C TYR A 315 23.80 6.85 28.30
N LYS A 316 24.72 7.78 28.49
CA LYS A 316 25.88 7.57 29.33
C LYS A 316 25.42 7.72 30.79
N ASN A 317 25.82 6.79 31.65
CA ASN A 317 25.44 6.77 33.05
C ASN A 317 25.83 8.09 33.73
N SER A 318 24.87 8.75 34.38
CA SER A 318 25.04 10.08 34.99
C SER A 318 25.84 10.09 36.30
N LEU A 319 26.04 8.92 36.93
CA LEU A 319 26.72 8.78 38.21
C LEU A 319 28.16 8.26 38.07
N THR A 320 28.37 7.29 37.18
CA THR A 320 29.68 6.64 37.02
C THR A 320 30.54 7.29 35.95
N ASN A 321 29.95 7.85 34.89
CA ASN A 321 30.73 8.55 33.87
C ASN A 321 31.10 9.95 34.37
N PHE A 322 32.38 10.14 34.70
CA PHE A 322 32.89 11.38 35.28
C PHE A 322 32.61 12.63 34.43
N ALA A 323 32.78 12.53 33.10
CA ALA A 323 32.55 13.65 32.19
C ALA A 323 31.06 14.05 32.15
N VAL A 324 30.16 13.07 32.08
CA VAL A 324 28.71 13.30 32.09
C VAL A 324 28.28 13.88 33.43
N ARG A 325 28.81 13.36 34.54
CA ARG A 325 28.51 13.83 35.89
C ARG A 325 28.97 15.27 36.11
N CYS A 326 30.16 15.63 35.63
CA CYS A 326 30.65 17.02 35.69
C CYS A 326 29.86 17.95 34.76
N ARG A 327 29.44 17.47 33.59
CA ARG A 327 28.57 18.23 32.67
C ARG A 327 27.19 18.53 33.29
N LEU A 328 26.65 17.58 34.05
CA LEU A 328 25.36 17.75 34.75
C LEU A 328 25.50 18.58 36.04
N ASN A 329 26.56 18.35 36.80
CA ASN A 329 26.86 19.07 38.04
C ASN A 329 28.32 19.57 38.00
N PRO A 330 28.55 20.86 37.69
CA PRO A 330 29.90 21.41 37.59
C PRO A 330 30.65 21.40 38.93
N ALA A 331 29.96 21.51 40.05
CA ALA A 331 30.55 21.48 41.39
C ALA A 331 31.04 20.09 41.82
N TYR A 332 30.63 19.01 41.12
CA TYR A 332 30.99 17.64 41.49
C TYR A 332 32.51 17.42 41.51
N LYS A 333 33.25 18.04 40.59
CA LYS A 333 34.72 17.93 40.55
C LYS A 333 35.36 18.43 41.86
N LEU A 334 34.88 19.56 42.38
CA LEU A 334 35.32 20.13 43.65
C LEU A 334 34.88 19.27 44.85
N LEU A 335 33.62 18.84 44.89
CA LEU A 335 33.13 18.00 45.99
C LEU A 335 33.88 16.67 46.07
N ARG A 336 34.19 16.06 44.91
CA ARG A 336 34.99 14.84 44.84
C ARG A 336 36.42 15.09 45.30
N SER A 337 37.07 16.19 44.90
CA SER A 337 38.43 16.51 45.37
C SER A 337 38.44 16.75 46.88
N LEU A 338 37.47 17.49 47.43
CA LEU A 338 37.31 17.67 48.88
C LEU A 338 37.06 16.35 49.62
N ALA A 339 36.24 15.46 49.06
CA ALA A 339 36.00 14.14 49.64
C ALA A 339 37.26 13.27 49.64
N VAL A 340 38.03 13.27 48.54
CA VAL A 340 39.32 12.58 48.45
C VAL A 340 40.30 13.15 49.47
N MET A 341 40.38 14.47 49.62
CA MET A 341 41.19 15.11 50.66
C MET A 341 40.76 14.69 52.08
N LYS A 342 39.44 14.62 52.36
CA LYS A 342 38.93 14.11 53.64
C LYS A 342 39.23 12.62 53.86
N MET A 343 39.16 11.79 52.82
CA MET A 343 39.47 10.35 52.92
C MET A 343 40.96 10.09 53.16
N LYS A 344 41.84 10.94 52.64
CA LYS A 344 43.29 10.85 52.88
C LYS A 344 43.70 11.17 54.33
N LYS A 345 42.79 11.68 55.17
CA LYS A 345 43.10 11.95 56.60
C LYS A 345 43.42 10.66 57.35
N SER A 346 44.43 10.72 58.21
CA SER A 346 44.99 9.54 58.87
C SER A 346 44.03 8.92 59.92
N ILE A 347 44.15 7.60 60.11
CA ILE A 347 43.33 6.84 61.07
C ILE A 347 43.59 7.32 62.51
N ALA A 348 44.80 7.81 62.80
CA ALA A 348 45.21 8.30 64.12
C ALA A 348 44.34 9.47 64.62
N GLU A 349 44.06 10.46 63.76
CA GLU A 349 43.17 11.59 64.10
C GLU A 349 41.74 11.10 64.38
N LYS A 350 41.26 10.12 63.61
CA LYS A 350 39.93 9.53 63.82
C LYS A 350 39.84 8.80 65.17
N GLY A 351 40.93 8.17 65.61
CA GLY A 351 41.04 7.52 66.91
C GLY A 351 40.91 8.49 68.09
N LYS A 352 41.61 9.64 68.04
CA LYS A 352 41.51 10.70 69.07
C LYS A 352 40.08 11.27 69.14
N ASN A 353 39.51 11.65 67.99
CA ASN A 353 38.15 12.19 67.91
C ASN A 353 37.07 11.21 68.41
N LYS A 354 37.30 9.89 68.32
CA LYS A 354 36.37 8.88 68.83
C LYS A 354 36.34 8.86 70.36
N LYS A 355 37.47 9.12 71.04
CA LYS A 355 37.52 9.22 72.51
C LYS A 355 36.72 10.44 72.99
N GLU A 356 36.93 11.60 72.38
CA GLU A 356 36.19 12.83 72.70
C GLU A 356 34.68 12.69 72.47
N LYS A 357 34.26 12.11 71.33
CA LYS A 357 32.84 11.84 71.06
C LYS A 357 32.21 10.87 72.08
N LYS A 358 32.98 9.89 72.58
CA LYS A 358 32.49 8.97 73.63
C LYS A 358 32.28 9.68 74.97
N VAL A 359 33.13 10.65 75.32
CA VAL A 359 32.97 11.46 76.54
C VAL A 359 31.69 12.28 76.46
N LYS A 360 31.47 13.02 75.36
CA LYS A 360 30.24 13.80 75.16
C LYS A 360 28.97 12.93 75.20
N LYS A 361 29.00 11.77 74.53
CA LYS A 361 27.88 10.82 74.52
C LYS A 361 27.57 10.15 75.85
N LYS A 362 28.46 10.19 76.86
CA LYS A 362 28.18 9.57 78.19
C LYS A 362 27.05 10.28 78.93
N ILE A 363 26.98 11.61 78.83
CA ILE A 363 25.95 12.42 79.51
C ILE A 363 24.60 12.12 78.85
N GLU A 364 24.53 12.23 77.52
CA GLU A 364 23.34 11.85 76.73
C GLU A 364 22.88 10.41 77.05
N LYS A 365 23.82 9.45 77.17
CA LYS A 365 23.49 8.06 77.51
C LYS A 365 22.85 7.93 78.89
N LYS A 366 23.31 8.69 79.88
CA LYS A 366 22.76 8.65 81.24
C LYS A 366 21.36 9.24 81.28
N GLU A 367 21.10 10.31 80.55
CA GLU A 367 19.77 10.90 80.43
C GLU A 367 18.80 9.95 79.74
N LEU A 368 19.22 9.35 78.61
CA LEU A 368 18.47 8.29 77.93
C LEU A 368 18.15 7.12 78.87
N GLN A 369 19.10 6.73 79.73
CA GLN A 369 18.90 5.66 80.71
C GLN A 369 17.87 6.04 81.78
N LYS A 370 17.87 7.28 82.27
CA LYS A 370 16.87 7.78 83.24
C LYS A 370 15.46 7.77 82.67
N ILE A 371 15.31 8.22 81.42
CA ILE A 371 14.03 8.21 80.70
C ILE A 371 13.50 6.78 80.58
N ASN A 372 14.35 5.85 80.13
CA ASN A 372 13.97 4.45 80.01
C ASN A 372 13.60 3.84 81.39
N HIS A 373 14.34 4.17 82.45
CA HIS A 373 14.05 3.65 83.79
C HIS A 373 12.71 4.18 84.34
N ALA A 374 12.39 5.45 84.11
CA ALA A 374 11.12 6.04 84.52
C ALA A 374 9.94 5.36 83.83
N TYR A 375 10.08 5.06 82.53
CA TYR A 375 9.09 4.33 81.74
C TYR A 375 8.80 2.93 82.31
N TYR A 376 9.83 2.13 82.59
CA TYR A 376 9.65 0.79 83.17
C TYR A 376 9.03 0.82 84.58
N ASN A 377 9.37 1.81 85.40
CA ASN A 377 8.77 1.97 86.73
C ASN A 377 7.28 2.33 86.67
N ALA A 378 6.87 3.16 85.71
CA ALA A 378 5.47 3.50 85.50
C ALA A 378 4.65 2.25 85.11
N ILE A 379 5.21 1.40 84.25
CA ILE A 379 4.61 0.10 83.89
C ILE A 379 4.46 -0.79 85.13
N ALA A 380 5.51 -0.95 85.95
CA ALA A 380 5.46 -1.77 87.15
C ALA A 380 4.40 -1.31 88.16
N LYS A 381 4.24 0.01 88.35
CA LYS A 381 3.19 0.59 89.21
C LYS A 381 1.78 0.34 88.67
N SER A 382 1.60 0.45 87.36
CA SER A 382 0.35 0.13 86.66
C SER A 382 -0.07 -1.33 86.90
N VAL A 383 0.87 -2.28 86.74
CA VAL A 383 0.63 -3.71 86.97
C VAL A 383 0.24 -3.98 88.42
N LYS A 384 0.94 -3.39 89.41
CA LYS A 384 0.58 -3.53 90.83
C LYS A 384 -0.82 -2.99 91.14
N ARG A 385 -1.23 -1.88 90.52
CA ARG A 385 -2.58 -1.32 90.67
C ARG A 385 -3.66 -2.25 90.11
N LYS A 386 -3.41 -2.90 88.96
CA LYS A 386 -4.33 -3.89 88.40
C LYS A 386 -4.46 -5.13 89.29
N LYS A 387 -3.34 -5.69 89.77
CA LYS A 387 -3.37 -6.83 90.72
C LYS A 387 -4.18 -6.53 91.99
N LYS A 388 -4.01 -5.34 92.59
CA LYS A 388 -4.83 -4.91 93.74
C LYS A 388 -6.32 -4.77 93.41
N LYS A 389 -6.68 -4.36 92.19
CA LYS A 389 -8.08 -4.31 91.74
C LYS A 389 -8.67 -5.71 91.56
N GLU A 390 -7.89 -6.65 91.05
CA GLU A 390 -8.29 -8.06 90.91
C GLU A 390 -8.48 -8.73 92.28
N GLU A 391 -7.57 -8.50 93.24
CA GLU A 391 -7.73 -8.97 94.63
C GLU A 391 -9.00 -8.43 95.29
N LYS A 392 -9.32 -7.14 95.07
CA LYS A 392 -10.57 -6.55 95.57
C LYS A 392 -11.81 -7.20 94.94
N LYS A 393 -11.78 -7.45 93.62
CA LYS A 393 -12.87 -8.17 92.92
C LYS A 393 -13.04 -9.61 93.41
N ALA A 394 -11.94 -10.28 93.74
CA ALA A 394 -11.98 -11.64 94.29
C ALA A 394 -12.59 -11.66 95.70
N LYS A 395 -12.33 -10.64 96.53
CA LYS A 395 -12.96 -10.49 97.85
C LYS A 395 -14.47 -10.26 97.74
N THR A 396 -14.91 -9.31 96.90
CA THR A 396 -16.35 -9.06 96.72
C THR A 396 -17.11 -10.28 96.18
N LYS A 397 -16.53 -11.05 95.24
CA LYS A 397 -17.13 -12.31 94.79
C LYS A 397 -17.22 -13.37 95.89
N LYS A 398 -16.24 -13.41 96.79
CA LYS A 398 -16.25 -14.32 97.94
C LYS A 398 -17.37 -13.96 98.92
N ASP A 399 -17.62 -12.66 99.11
CA ASP A 399 -18.68 -12.16 99.97
C ASP A 399 -20.08 -12.37 99.34
N GLU A 400 -20.22 -12.16 98.02
CA GLU A 400 -21.46 -12.47 97.26
C GLU A 400 -21.80 -13.97 97.30
N ASN A 401 -20.82 -14.86 97.12
CA ASN A 401 -21.05 -16.31 97.21
C ASN A 401 -21.44 -16.75 98.64
N LYS A 402 -20.99 -16.03 99.68
CA LYS A 402 -21.38 -16.30 101.08
C LYS A 402 -22.85 -15.95 101.34
N ALA A 403 -23.36 -14.91 100.69
CA ALA A 403 -24.76 -14.51 100.79
C ALA A 403 -25.70 -15.52 100.11
N ILE A 404 -25.30 -16.10 98.98
CA ILE A 404 -26.08 -17.10 98.23
C ILE A 404 -26.22 -18.43 99.01
N VAL A 405 -25.19 -18.82 99.77
CA VAL A 405 -25.23 -20.03 100.61
C VAL A 405 -26.14 -19.85 101.84
N ALA A 406 -26.29 -18.63 102.35
CA ALA A 406 -27.19 -18.33 103.46
C ALA A 406 -28.68 -18.40 103.04
N THR A 407 -29.00 -18.01 101.80
CA THR A 407 -30.38 -18.08 101.27
C THR A 407 -30.82 -19.48 100.84
N ALA A 408 -29.90 -20.43 100.66
CA ALA A 408 -30.20 -21.82 100.28
C ALA A 408 -30.38 -22.77 101.48
N ALA A 409 -30.29 -22.26 102.71
CA ALA A 409 -30.44 -23.04 103.94
C ALA A 409 -31.82 -22.87 104.61
N ASP A 410 -32.69 -21.99 104.08
CA ASP A 410 -34.03 -21.70 104.59
C ASP A 410 -35.17 -22.26 103.68
N GLU A 411 -34.85 -23.15 102.74
CA GLU A 411 -35.79 -24.10 102.08
C GLU A 411 -35.31 -25.53 102.36
#